data_AF-A0A519Z7W4-F1
#
_entry.id   AF-A0A519Z7W4-F1
#
_cell.length_a   1.000
_cell.length_b   1.000
_cell.length_c   1.000
_cell.angle_alpha   90.00
_cell.angle_beta   90.00
_cell.angle_gamma   90.00
#
_symmetry.space_group_name_H-M   'P 1'
#
loop_
_entity.id
_entity.type
_entity.pdbx_description
1 polymer ?
#
loop_
_entity_poly.entity_id
_entity_poly.type
_entity_poly.pdbx_seq_one_letter_code
_entity_poly.pdbx_strand_id
1 'polypeptide(L)'
;MAQFSPNEQIKAEMQKIGSDKDYFHSKVASKHYNIAQFLEAYSEGNSWDNIPFSIFIEGLHKIQPRYYSISSSSLVQPKKISITAVVESVEVPGAPHVVKGVTTNYLLALKQKQHGDPNPDPHGLDYAITGPRNKYDGIHIPVHVRHSNFKLPSDPSKPIIMVGPGTGVAPFRGFIQERAQMARNGEIVGKTILFFGCRKQDEDFIYEKEWEVSFDIPKSHKHPAC
;
A
#
# COMPACT_ATOMS: atom_id res chain seq x y z
N MET A 1 19.26 -2.18 -23.00
CA MET A 1 18.56 -1.32 -23.98
C MET A 1 19.48 -0.62 -24.97
N ALA A 2 20.75 -0.31 -24.64
CA ALA A 2 21.65 0.43 -25.52
C ALA A 2 21.77 -0.08 -26.97
N GLN A 3 21.76 -1.39 -27.20
CA GLN A 3 21.84 -1.96 -28.55
C GLN A 3 20.62 -1.67 -29.44
N PHE A 4 19.50 -1.23 -28.85
CA PHE A 4 18.26 -0.87 -29.52
C PHE A 4 18.04 0.66 -29.52
N SER A 5 19.07 1.44 -29.20
CA SER A 5 18.98 2.90 -29.19
C SER A 5 18.63 3.45 -30.58
N PRO A 6 17.87 4.56 -30.66
CA PRO A 6 17.43 5.12 -31.95
C PRO A 6 18.59 5.63 -32.83
N ASN A 7 19.68 6.06 -32.20
CA ASN A 7 20.88 6.56 -32.89
C ASN A 7 22.15 6.27 -32.06
N GLU A 8 23.33 6.48 -32.68
CA GLU A 8 24.62 6.18 -32.04
C GLU A 8 24.95 7.10 -30.85
N GLN A 9 24.44 8.35 -30.83
CA GLN A 9 24.63 9.26 -29.70
C GLN A 9 23.91 8.75 -28.44
N ILE A 10 22.62 8.40 -28.58
CA ILE A 10 21.83 7.82 -27.49
C ILE A 10 22.42 6.47 -27.07
N LYS A 11 22.90 5.67 -28.02
CA LYS A 11 23.58 4.40 -27.72
C LYS A 11 24.81 4.59 -26.84
N ALA A 12 25.66 5.56 -27.14
CA ALA A 12 26.83 5.88 -26.33
C ALA A 12 26.43 6.35 -24.92
N GLU A 13 25.41 7.20 -24.80
CA GLU A 13 24.90 7.64 -23.49
C GLU A 13 24.31 6.47 -22.68
N MET A 14 23.55 5.58 -23.32
CA MET A 14 23.01 4.37 -22.66
C MET A 14 24.10 3.41 -22.21
N GLN A 15 25.17 3.25 -22.99
CA GLN A 15 26.32 2.44 -22.60
C GLN A 15 26.99 3.03 -21.37
N LYS A 16 27.21 4.35 -21.35
CA LYS A 16 27.79 5.06 -20.20
C LYS A 16 26.92 4.90 -18.95
N ILE A 17 25.60 5.10 -19.08
CA ILE A 17 24.64 4.87 -17.99
C ILE A 17 24.67 3.43 -17.50
N GLY A 18 24.82 2.45 -18.39
CA GLY A 18 24.89 1.03 -18.01
C GLY A 18 26.22 0.61 -17.37
N SER A 19 27.32 1.30 -17.67
CA SER A 19 28.67 0.92 -17.21
C SER A 19 29.14 1.63 -15.95
N ASP A 20 28.58 2.80 -15.63
CA ASP A 20 29.00 3.64 -14.50
C ASP A 20 27.88 3.72 -13.45
N LYS A 21 28.16 3.16 -12.27
CA LYS A 21 27.22 3.10 -11.14
C LYS A 21 26.82 4.48 -10.60
N ASP A 22 27.78 5.38 -10.47
CA ASP A 22 27.55 6.70 -9.88
C ASP A 22 26.87 7.62 -10.90
N TYR A 23 27.22 7.47 -12.17
CA TYR A 23 26.50 8.10 -13.27
C TYR A 23 25.05 7.60 -13.35
N PHE A 24 24.81 6.29 -13.31
CA PHE A 24 23.47 5.71 -13.24
C PHE A 24 22.68 6.26 -12.05
N HIS A 25 23.29 6.31 -10.87
CA HIS A 25 22.60 6.78 -9.68
C HIS A 25 22.20 8.26 -9.82
N SER A 26 23.13 9.13 -10.20
CA SER A 26 22.89 10.57 -10.31
C SER A 26 21.93 10.95 -11.44
N LYS A 27 21.93 10.20 -12.53
CA LYS A 27 21.15 10.52 -13.74
C LYS A 27 19.80 9.82 -13.81
N VAL A 28 19.67 8.64 -13.22
CA VAL A 28 18.50 7.75 -13.36
C VAL A 28 17.88 7.43 -12.01
N ALA A 29 18.63 6.79 -11.10
CA ALA A 29 18.06 6.25 -9.87
C ALA A 29 17.54 7.36 -8.92
N SER A 30 18.30 8.44 -8.77
CA SER A 30 17.93 9.61 -7.96
C SER A 30 16.65 10.31 -8.43
N LYS A 31 16.29 10.14 -9.70
CA LYS A 31 15.10 10.73 -10.31
C LYS A 31 13.87 9.83 -10.26
N HIS A 32 14.02 8.61 -9.73
CA HIS A 32 12.94 7.62 -9.59
C HIS A 32 12.21 7.28 -10.90
N TYR A 33 12.91 7.32 -12.03
CA TYR A 33 12.28 6.98 -13.30
C TYR A 33 11.76 5.55 -13.33
N ASN A 34 10.52 5.38 -13.80
CA ASN A 34 10.11 4.12 -14.38
C ASN A 34 10.73 3.96 -15.78
N ILE A 35 10.58 2.78 -16.38
CA ILE A 35 11.26 2.47 -17.66
C ILE A 35 10.78 3.36 -18.81
N ALA A 36 9.48 3.67 -18.88
CA ALA A 36 8.95 4.54 -19.92
C ALA A 36 9.51 5.97 -19.78
N GLN A 37 9.48 6.52 -18.57
CA GLN A 37 10.05 7.84 -18.28
C GLN A 37 11.56 7.89 -18.54
N PHE A 38 12.28 6.81 -18.23
CA PHE A 38 13.71 6.71 -18.53
C PHE A 38 13.95 6.74 -20.05
N LEU A 39 13.23 5.92 -20.82
CA LEU A 39 13.38 5.90 -22.28
C LEU A 39 12.98 7.24 -22.91
N GLU A 40 11.91 7.87 -22.42
CA GLU A 40 11.47 9.19 -22.85
C GLU A 40 12.51 10.27 -22.54
N ALA A 41 13.05 10.30 -21.31
CA ALA A 41 14.06 11.27 -20.90
C ALA A 41 15.37 11.19 -21.72
N TYR A 42 15.68 10.02 -22.27
CA TYR A 42 16.86 9.77 -23.10
C TYR A 42 16.53 9.48 -24.57
N SER A 43 15.35 9.92 -25.01
CA SER A 43 14.91 9.80 -26.40
C SER A 43 15.53 10.87 -27.31
N GLU A 44 15.86 12.04 -26.76
CA GLU A 44 16.15 13.26 -27.54
C GLU A 44 15.07 13.55 -28.61
N GLY A 45 13.80 13.20 -28.33
CA GLY A 45 12.68 13.33 -29.27
C GLY A 45 12.52 12.16 -30.26
N ASN A 46 13.37 11.14 -30.19
CA ASN A 46 13.30 9.95 -31.06
C ASN A 46 12.43 8.83 -30.45
N SER A 47 11.74 8.05 -31.28
CA SER A 47 11.00 6.88 -30.81
C SER A 47 11.92 5.66 -30.64
N TRP A 48 11.65 4.83 -29.61
CA TRP A 48 12.42 3.61 -29.30
C TRP A 48 11.83 2.38 -30.01
N ASP A 49 11.71 2.45 -31.33
CA ASP A 49 10.97 1.45 -32.13
C ASP A 49 11.72 0.12 -32.27
N ASN A 50 13.02 0.13 -32.03
CA ASN A 50 13.88 -1.03 -32.24
C ASN A 50 13.90 -1.99 -31.03
N ILE A 51 13.26 -1.67 -29.90
CA ILE A 51 13.26 -2.55 -28.73
C ILE A 51 12.25 -3.70 -28.97
N PRO A 52 12.71 -4.96 -29.07
CA PRO A 52 11.79 -6.09 -29.18
C PRO A 52 10.94 -6.20 -27.92
N PHE A 53 9.63 -6.36 -28.08
CA PHE A 53 8.71 -6.46 -26.95
C PHE A 53 9.03 -7.63 -26.00
N SER A 54 9.63 -8.71 -26.52
CA SER A 54 10.08 -9.86 -25.72
C SER A 54 11.03 -9.47 -24.60
N ILE A 55 11.85 -8.42 -24.78
CA ILE A 55 12.77 -7.95 -23.74
C ILE A 55 12.01 -7.43 -22.53
N PHE A 56 10.85 -6.81 -22.71
CA PHE A 56 10.02 -6.39 -21.58
C PHE A 56 9.37 -7.61 -20.90
N ILE A 57 8.99 -8.64 -21.66
CA ILE A 57 8.39 -9.84 -21.08
C ILE A 57 9.42 -10.66 -20.28
N GLU A 58 10.66 -10.74 -20.77
CA GLU A 58 11.74 -11.49 -20.15
C GLU A 58 12.46 -10.70 -19.05
N GLY A 59 12.63 -9.39 -19.26
CA GLY A 59 13.42 -8.53 -18.37
C GLY A 59 12.63 -7.87 -17.24
N LEU A 60 11.29 -7.79 -17.33
CA LEU A 60 10.48 -7.19 -16.27
C LEU A 60 9.99 -8.23 -15.28
N HIS A 61 10.02 -7.86 -14.01
CA HIS A 61 9.38 -8.64 -12.97
C HIS A 61 7.86 -8.64 -13.16
N LYS A 62 7.26 -9.83 -13.10
CA LYS A 62 5.80 -9.98 -13.11
C LYS A 62 5.19 -9.21 -11.94
N ILE A 63 4.04 -8.56 -12.19
CA ILE A 63 3.29 -7.87 -11.14
C ILE A 63 2.91 -8.85 -10.03
N GLN A 64 3.25 -8.49 -8.78
CA GLN A 64 2.96 -9.32 -7.60
C GLN A 64 1.78 -8.78 -6.80
N PRO A 65 1.01 -9.64 -6.12
CA PRO A 65 0.06 -9.21 -5.10
C PRO A 65 0.76 -8.42 -3.99
N ARG A 66 0.06 -7.43 -3.40
CA ARG A 66 0.52 -6.70 -2.21
C ARG A 66 -0.27 -7.20 -1.01
N TYR A 67 0.44 -7.53 0.06
CA TYR A 67 -0.16 -8.03 1.29
C TYR A 67 -0.52 -6.88 2.23
N TYR A 68 -1.67 -7.00 2.87
CA TYR A 68 -2.14 -6.08 3.90
C TYR A 68 -2.55 -6.90 5.13
N SER A 69 -2.26 -6.38 6.31
CA SER A 69 -2.79 -6.95 7.55
C SER A 69 -4.30 -6.74 7.59
N ILE A 70 -5.05 -7.83 7.78
CA ILE A 70 -6.50 -7.77 7.95
C ILE A 70 -6.79 -6.99 9.24
N SER A 71 -7.69 -6.01 9.15
CA SER A 71 -8.08 -5.12 10.25
C SER A 71 -9.49 -5.36 10.78
N SER A 72 -10.10 -6.48 10.42
CA SER A 72 -11.36 -6.98 10.96
C SER A 72 -11.16 -8.27 11.76
N SER A 73 -12.03 -8.52 12.75
CA SER A 73 -12.12 -9.82 13.42
C SER A 73 -13.02 -10.78 12.64
N SER A 74 -12.60 -12.04 12.51
CA SER A 74 -13.46 -13.11 11.97
C SER A 74 -14.60 -13.50 12.91
N LEU A 75 -14.45 -13.28 14.23
CA LEU A 75 -15.53 -13.50 15.20
C LEU A 75 -16.65 -12.46 15.05
N VAL A 76 -16.28 -11.21 14.73
CA VAL A 76 -17.26 -10.11 14.56
C VAL A 76 -17.79 -10.03 13.12
N GLN A 77 -16.94 -10.30 12.13
CA GLN A 77 -17.21 -10.08 10.71
C GLN A 77 -16.76 -11.29 9.86
N PRO A 78 -17.38 -12.47 9.99
CA PRO A 78 -16.91 -13.71 9.36
C PRO A 78 -16.92 -13.68 7.82
N LYS A 79 -17.76 -12.82 7.22
CA LYS A 79 -17.91 -12.68 5.76
C LYS A 79 -17.33 -11.38 5.20
N LYS A 80 -16.66 -10.56 6.02
CA LYS A 80 -16.13 -9.26 5.61
C LYS A 80 -14.69 -9.09 6.08
N ILE A 81 -13.80 -8.88 5.12
CA ILE A 81 -12.39 -8.56 5.36
C ILE A 81 -12.22 -7.06 5.26
N SER A 82 -11.65 -6.44 6.29
CA SER A 82 -11.18 -5.05 6.25
C SER A 82 -9.67 -5.02 6.11
N ILE A 83 -9.15 -4.03 5.38
CA ILE A 83 -7.73 -3.71 5.32
C ILE A 83 -7.54 -2.23 5.66
N THR A 84 -6.34 -1.88 6.14
CA THR A 84 -5.94 -0.49 6.36
C THR A 84 -4.74 -0.20 5.48
N ALA A 85 -4.90 0.67 4.49
CA ALA A 85 -3.86 1.00 3.52
C ALA A 85 -3.64 2.52 3.50
N VAL A 86 -2.40 2.95 3.71
CA VAL A 86 -1.98 4.33 3.45
C VAL A 86 -1.75 4.50 1.95
N VAL A 87 -2.20 5.61 1.38
CA VAL A 87 -1.96 5.91 -0.04
C VAL A 87 -0.51 6.33 -0.20
N GLU A 88 0.20 5.64 -1.10
CA GLU A 88 1.62 5.90 -1.36
C GLU A 88 1.71 6.81 -2.58
N SER A 89 1.77 8.12 -2.33
CA SER A 89 1.98 9.16 -3.34
C SER A 89 2.92 10.20 -2.74
N VAL A 90 4.19 10.14 -3.16
CA VAL A 90 5.28 10.87 -2.50
C VAL A 90 6.01 11.74 -3.52
N GLU A 91 6.17 13.01 -3.17
CA GLU A 91 7.13 13.89 -3.85
C GLU A 91 8.53 13.57 -3.35
N VAL A 92 9.37 13.08 -4.26
CA VAL A 92 10.75 12.72 -3.92
C VAL A 92 11.70 13.81 -4.44
N PRO A 93 12.58 14.37 -3.60
CA PRO A 93 13.56 15.35 -4.04
C PRO A 93 14.38 14.84 -5.23
N GLY A 94 14.38 15.60 -6.34
CA GLY A 94 15.09 15.24 -7.57
C GLY A 94 14.27 14.41 -8.57
N ALA A 95 13.14 13.83 -8.16
CA ALA A 95 12.21 13.21 -9.10
C ALA A 95 11.37 14.30 -9.80
N PRO A 96 11.26 14.28 -11.14
CA PRO A 96 10.45 15.25 -11.88
C PRO A 96 8.95 14.94 -11.83
N HIS A 97 8.52 13.99 -10.98
CA HIS A 97 7.16 13.48 -10.91
C HIS A 97 6.85 12.96 -9.49
N VAL A 98 5.57 12.81 -9.18
CA VAL A 98 5.11 12.14 -7.95
C VAL A 98 5.30 10.63 -8.09
N VAL A 99 6.04 10.02 -7.15
CA VAL A 99 6.25 8.58 -7.12
C VAL A 99 5.06 7.92 -6.45
N LYS A 100 4.44 6.95 -7.15
CA LYS A 100 3.17 6.37 -6.73
C LYS A 100 3.22 4.86 -6.58
N GLY A 101 2.65 4.38 -5.48
CA GLY A 101 2.40 2.96 -5.24
C GLY A 101 1.21 2.47 -6.05
N VAL A 102 1.39 1.40 -6.83
CA VAL A 102 0.36 0.87 -7.74
C VAL A 102 -0.91 0.46 -6.99
N THR A 103 -0.79 -0.40 -5.98
CA THR A 103 -1.98 -1.00 -5.32
C THR A 103 -2.76 0.02 -4.49
N THR A 104 -2.07 0.89 -3.76
CA THR A 104 -2.73 1.85 -2.86
C THR A 104 -3.46 2.95 -3.63
N ASN A 105 -2.91 3.41 -4.75
CA ASN A 105 -3.60 4.33 -5.66
C ASN A 105 -4.74 3.64 -6.45
N TYR A 106 -4.60 2.35 -6.79
CA TYR A 106 -5.73 1.58 -7.36
C TYR A 106 -6.90 1.46 -6.38
N LEU A 107 -6.61 1.21 -5.09
CA LEU A 107 -7.63 1.19 -4.02
C LEU A 107 -8.26 2.58 -3.81
N LEU A 108 -7.46 3.65 -3.92
CA LEU A 108 -7.98 5.02 -3.87
C LEU A 108 -8.95 5.29 -5.03
N ALA A 109 -8.61 4.89 -6.26
CA ALA A 109 -9.49 5.06 -7.42
C ALA A 109 -10.83 4.30 -7.25
N LEU A 110 -10.79 3.08 -6.69
CA LEU A 110 -12.00 2.34 -6.35
C LEU A 110 -12.83 3.03 -5.27
N LYS A 111 -12.19 3.56 -4.21
CA LYS A 111 -12.85 4.35 -3.17
C LYS A 111 -13.53 5.58 -3.80
N GLN A 112 -12.84 6.30 -4.68
CA GLN A 112 -13.39 7.47 -5.35
C GLN A 112 -14.61 7.12 -6.21
N LYS A 113 -14.53 6.06 -7.03
CA LYS A 113 -15.69 5.55 -7.79
C LYS A 113 -16.85 5.15 -6.87
N GLN A 114 -16.57 4.47 -5.76
CA GLN A 114 -17.60 4.02 -4.82
C GLN A 114 -18.35 5.18 -4.18
N HIS A 115 -17.66 6.30 -3.89
CA HIS A 115 -18.24 7.46 -3.22
C HIS A 115 -18.67 8.59 -4.17
N GLY A 116 -18.47 8.43 -5.48
CA GLY A 116 -18.78 9.47 -6.47
C GLY A 116 -17.89 10.70 -6.34
N ASP A 117 -16.66 10.54 -5.84
CA ASP A 117 -15.74 11.64 -5.65
C ASP A 117 -15.35 12.24 -7.02
N PRO A 118 -15.52 13.56 -7.25
CA PRO A 118 -15.31 14.19 -8.55
C PRO A 118 -13.84 14.39 -8.92
N ASN A 119 -12.90 14.08 -8.00
CA ASN A 119 -11.48 14.31 -8.15
C ASN A 119 -10.73 13.00 -8.44
N PRO A 120 -10.63 12.56 -9.71
CA PRO A 120 -9.55 11.67 -10.09
C PRO A 120 -8.23 12.40 -9.85
N ASP A 121 -7.23 11.66 -9.41
CA ASP A 121 -5.88 12.14 -9.10
C ASP A 121 -5.39 13.26 -10.08
N PRO A 122 -4.84 14.39 -9.60
CA PRO A 122 -4.37 15.50 -10.45
C PRO A 122 -3.35 15.10 -11.52
N HIS A 123 -2.71 13.94 -11.36
CA HIS A 123 -1.73 13.38 -12.28
C HIS A 123 -2.27 12.20 -13.12
N GLY A 124 -3.59 12.00 -13.19
CA GLY A 124 -4.23 11.21 -14.25
C GLY A 124 -3.86 9.73 -14.29
N LEU A 125 -3.68 9.06 -13.14
CA LEU A 125 -3.60 7.60 -13.13
C LEU A 125 -4.99 7.00 -13.30
N ASP A 126 -5.41 6.85 -14.56
CA ASP A 126 -6.62 6.14 -14.92
C ASP A 126 -6.37 4.63 -14.80
N TYR A 127 -6.96 4.05 -13.77
CA TYR A 127 -6.97 2.61 -13.60
C TYR A 127 -8.17 2.00 -14.33
N ALA A 128 -7.94 0.89 -15.05
CA ALA A 128 -9.02 0.07 -15.60
C ALA A 128 -9.75 -0.71 -14.49
N ILE A 129 -10.58 0.00 -13.73
CA ILE A 129 -11.29 -0.50 -12.53
C ILE A 129 -12.45 -1.47 -12.82
N THR A 130 -12.83 -1.65 -14.08
CA THR A 130 -13.78 -2.71 -14.50
C THR A 130 -13.08 -4.01 -14.85
N GLY A 131 -11.75 -4.01 -15.01
CA GLY A 131 -10.97 -5.20 -15.27
C GLY A 131 -11.22 -5.85 -16.65
N PRO A 132 -10.61 -7.02 -16.92
CA PRO A 132 -10.68 -7.68 -18.21
C PRO A 132 -12.13 -8.12 -18.51
N ARG A 133 -12.68 -7.67 -19.64
CA ARG A 133 -14.07 -7.95 -20.05
C ARG A 133 -15.10 -7.52 -18.98
N ASN A 134 -14.85 -6.42 -18.27
CA ASN A 134 -15.71 -5.87 -17.22
C ASN A 134 -15.98 -6.81 -16.03
N LYS A 135 -15.15 -7.84 -15.82
CA LYS A 135 -15.32 -8.82 -14.73
C LYS A 135 -15.27 -8.23 -13.32
N TYR A 136 -14.69 -7.05 -13.15
CA TYR A 136 -14.54 -6.39 -11.86
C TYR A 136 -15.46 -5.17 -11.70
N ASP A 137 -16.41 -4.99 -12.61
CA ASP A 137 -17.39 -3.91 -12.46
C ASP A 137 -18.21 -4.08 -11.16
N GLY A 138 -18.65 -2.97 -10.57
CA GLY A 138 -19.29 -2.97 -9.25
C GLY A 138 -18.33 -2.99 -8.05
N ILE A 139 -17.09 -2.47 -8.21
CA ILE A 139 -16.06 -2.35 -7.15
C ILE A 139 -15.56 -3.72 -6.66
N HIS A 140 -14.95 -4.48 -7.57
CA HIS A 140 -14.35 -5.76 -7.25
C HIS A 140 -12.83 -5.75 -7.45
N ILE A 141 -12.14 -6.59 -6.68
CA ILE A 141 -10.70 -6.81 -6.82
C ILE A 141 -10.36 -8.29 -6.63
N PRO A 142 -9.40 -8.84 -7.39
CA PRO A 142 -8.90 -10.19 -7.17
C PRO A 142 -8.06 -10.22 -5.88
N VAL A 143 -8.47 -11.07 -4.93
CA VAL A 143 -7.82 -11.21 -3.61
C VAL A 143 -7.68 -12.68 -3.23
N HIS A 144 -6.75 -12.94 -2.32
CA HIS A 144 -6.66 -14.21 -1.60
C HIS A 144 -6.21 -13.94 -0.17
N VAL A 145 -6.49 -14.88 0.74
CA VAL A 145 -6.05 -14.80 2.14
C VAL A 145 -4.81 -15.65 2.33
N ARG A 146 -3.73 -15.04 2.83
CA ARG A 146 -2.53 -15.75 3.27
C ARG A 146 -2.59 -15.94 4.79
N HIS A 147 -2.54 -17.19 5.24
CA HIS A 147 -2.53 -17.51 6.67
C HIS A 147 -1.23 -17.04 7.33
N SER A 148 -1.35 -16.49 8.54
CA SER A 148 -0.23 -16.02 9.37
C SER A 148 -0.26 -16.63 10.77
N ASN A 149 0.89 -16.67 11.42
CA ASN A 149 1.02 -17.03 12.84
C ASN A 149 0.73 -15.87 13.80
N PHE A 150 0.43 -14.68 13.28
CA PHE A 150 0.02 -13.53 14.09
C PHE A 150 -1.41 -13.74 14.60
N LYS A 151 -1.53 -14.25 15.83
CA LYS A 151 -2.79 -14.68 16.44
C LYS A 151 -2.87 -14.20 17.88
N LEU A 152 -4.10 -14.08 18.38
CA LEU A 152 -4.33 -13.95 19.81
C LEU A 152 -3.86 -15.22 20.55
N PRO A 153 -3.49 -15.11 21.84
CA PRO A 153 -3.31 -16.29 22.68
C PRO A 153 -4.57 -17.17 22.68
N SER A 154 -4.39 -18.48 22.75
CA SER A 154 -5.51 -19.44 22.79
C SER A 154 -6.38 -19.29 24.04
N ASP A 155 -5.79 -18.88 25.16
CA ASP A 155 -6.49 -18.57 26.41
C ASP A 155 -6.83 -17.05 26.44
N PRO A 156 -8.12 -16.67 26.36
CA PRO A 156 -8.54 -15.27 26.31
C PRO A 156 -8.24 -14.52 27.62
N SER A 157 -8.08 -15.23 28.75
CA SER A 157 -7.77 -14.63 30.05
C SER A 157 -6.35 -14.07 30.13
N LYS A 158 -5.46 -14.48 29.21
CA LYS A 158 -4.09 -13.95 29.14
C LYS A 158 -4.11 -12.47 28.74
N PRO A 159 -3.29 -11.63 29.40
CA PRO A 159 -3.13 -10.25 28.99
C PRO A 159 -2.36 -10.15 27.66
N ILE A 160 -2.63 -9.11 26.89
CA ILE A 160 -1.90 -8.81 25.66
C ILE A 160 -1.39 -7.37 25.65
N ILE A 161 -0.20 -7.20 25.05
CA ILE A 161 0.40 -5.90 24.76
C ILE A 161 0.58 -5.81 23.25
N MET A 162 0.04 -4.75 22.67
CA MET A 162 0.05 -4.50 21.24
C MET A 162 0.79 -3.18 20.98
N VAL A 163 1.71 -3.18 20.01
CA VAL A 163 2.51 -2.00 19.66
C VAL A 163 2.46 -1.85 18.15
N GLY A 164 1.82 -0.79 17.66
CA GLY A 164 1.56 -0.61 16.23
C GLY A 164 1.38 0.85 15.84
N PRO A 165 2.45 1.56 15.43
CA PRO A 165 2.34 2.92 14.91
C PRO A 165 1.73 2.94 13.50
N GLY A 166 0.99 3.99 13.17
CA GLY A 166 0.35 4.19 11.87
C GLY A 166 -0.48 2.98 11.42
N THR A 167 -0.30 2.53 10.18
CA THR A 167 -0.99 1.34 9.64
C THR A 167 -0.61 0.04 10.35
N GLY A 168 0.44 0.03 11.17
CA GLY A 168 0.78 -1.09 12.07
C GLY A 168 -0.33 -1.42 13.09
N VAL A 169 -1.29 -0.52 13.30
CA VAL A 169 -2.48 -0.77 14.14
C VAL A 169 -3.49 -1.72 13.50
N ALA A 170 -3.42 -1.95 12.19
CA ALA A 170 -4.40 -2.72 11.42
C ALA A 170 -4.78 -4.07 12.07
N PRO A 171 -3.85 -5.01 12.34
CA PRO A 171 -4.23 -6.30 12.92
C PRO A 171 -4.75 -6.16 14.36
N PHE A 172 -4.31 -5.14 15.10
CA PHE A 172 -4.74 -4.88 16.47
C PHE A 172 -6.18 -4.38 16.55
N ARG A 173 -6.65 -3.65 15.53
CA ARG A 173 -8.10 -3.37 15.40
C ARG A 173 -8.90 -4.67 15.39
N GLY A 174 -8.48 -5.67 14.62
CA GLY A 174 -9.10 -6.98 14.60
C GLY A 174 -9.03 -7.69 15.96
N PHE A 175 -7.88 -7.66 16.63
CA PHE A 175 -7.72 -8.28 17.96
C PHE A 175 -8.60 -7.62 19.03
N ILE A 176 -8.71 -6.29 19.01
CA ILE A 176 -9.57 -5.53 19.94
C ILE A 176 -11.04 -5.85 19.68
N GLN A 177 -11.47 -5.87 18.42
CA GLN A 177 -12.83 -6.29 18.06
C GLN A 177 -13.15 -7.71 18.54
N GLU A 178 -12.22 -8.64 18.35
CA GLU A 178 -12.37 -10.03 18.77
C GLU A 178 -12.49 -10.16 20.29
N ARG A 179 -11.58 -9.54 21.04
CA ARG A 179 -11.60 -9.55 22.52
C ARG A 179 -12.81 -8.83 23.10
N ALA A 180 -13.25 -7.73 22.49
CA ALA A 180 -14.48 -7.05 22.89
C ALA A 180 -15.70 -7.96 22.67
N GLN A 181 -15.74 -8.71 21.56
CA GLN A 181 -16.83 -9.65 21.30
C GLN A 181 -16.80 -10.86 22.24
N MET A 182 -15.62 -11.42 22.54
CA MET A 182 -15.46 -12.48 23.56
C MET A 182 -15.98 -12.03 24.93
N ALA A 183 -15.64 -10.82 25.35
CA ALA A 183 -16.13 -10.26 26.61
C ALA A 183 -17.66 -10.09 26.61
N ARG A 184 -18.25 -9.61 25.51
CA ARG A 184 -19.72 -9.52 25.36
C ARG A 184 -20.41 -10.88 25.37
N ASN A 185 -19.71 -11.93 24.91
CA ASN A 185 -20.20 -13.31 24.97
C ASN A 185 -20.06 -13.92 26.38
N GLY A 186 -19.51 -13.19 27.36
CA GLY A 186 -19.35 -13.64 28.74
C GLY A 186 -18.03 -14.33 29.05
N GLU A 187 -17.07 -14.33 28.12
CA GLU A 187 -15.74 -14.90 28.36
C GLU A 187 -14.89 -14.01 29.28
N ILE A 188 -14.02 -14.62 30.09
CA ILE A 188 -13.04 -13.88 30.89
C ILE A 188 -11.90 -13.43 29.98
N VAL A 189 -11.86 -12.14 29.67
CA VAL A 189 -10.84 -11.54 28.80
C VAL A 189 -9.80 -10.80 29.64
N GLY A 190 -8.52 -11.17 29.45
CA GLY A 190 -7.40 -10.54 30.13
C GLY A 190 -7.17 -9.08 29.73
N LYS A 191 -6.26 -8.40 30.46
CA LYS A 191 -5.91 -7.00 30.19
C LYS A 191 -5.43 -6.81 28.74
N THR A 192 -5.94 -5.78 28.07
CA THR A 192 -5.61 -5.46 26.67
C THR A 192 -4.99 -4.07 26.61
N ILE A 193 -3.73 -3.97 26.21
CA ILE A 193 -2.99 -2.70 26.13
C ILE A 193 -2.56 -2.45 24.69
N LEU A 194 -2.87 -1.27 24.16
CA LEU A 194 -2.42 -0.80 22.84
C LEU A 194 -1.53 0.43 22.99
N PHE A 195 -0.33 0.35 22.41
CA PHE A 195 0.53 1.49 22.13
C PHE A 195 0.39 1.86 20.65
N PHE A 196 -0.25 2.99 20.41
CA PHE A 196 -0.45 3.57 19.08
C PHE A 196 0.31 4.89 18.96
N GLY A 197 0.82 5.17 17.76
CA GLY A 197 1.52 6.41 17.44
C GLY A 197 1.12 6.91 16.05
N CYS A 198 0.92 8.22 15.95
CA CYS A 198 0.56 8.97 14.76
C CYS A 198 1.41 10.25 14.67
N ARG A 199 1.37 10.99 13.56
CA ARG A 199 2.11 12.26 13.45
C ARG A 199 1.37 13.38 14.16
N LYS A 200 0.04 13.47 13.96
CA LYS A 200 -0.83 14.46 14.59
C LYS A 200 -2.22 13.88 14.80
N GLN A 201 -2.76 14.08 16.00
CA GLN A 201 -4.05 13.52 16.39
C GLN A 201 -5.20 13.94 15.44
N ASP A 202 -5.21 15.18 14.98
CA ASP A 202 -6.26 15.75 14.13
C ASP A 202 -6.10 15.42 12.63
N GLU A 203 -4.98 14.80 12.22
CA GLU A 203 -4.71 14.47 10.81
C GLU A 203 -4.72 12.96 10.54
N ASP A 204 -3.97 12.16 11.32
CA ASP A 204 -3.68 10.76 10.99
C ASP A 204 -3.94 9.77 12.15
N PHE A 205 -4.79 10.13 13.11
CA PHE A 205 -5.28 9.20 14.13
C PHE A 205 -6.30 8.21 13.55
N ILE A 206 -5.79 7.11 13.00
CA ILE A 206 -6.61 6.07 12.37
C ILE A 206 -7.54 5.40 13.39
N TYR A 207 -8.83 5.32 13.04
CA TYR A 207 -9.90 4.70 13.83
C TYR A 207 -10.20 5.37 15.19
N GLU A 208 -9.85 6.64 15.39
CA GLU A 208 -10.01 7.38 16.65
C GLU A 208 -11.33 7.07 17.40
N LYS A 209 -12.46 7.20 16.70
CA LYS A 209 -13.80 6.97 17.24
C LYS A 209 -14.06 5.52 17.69
N GLU A 210 -13.45 4.54 17.03
CA GLU A 210 -13.62 3.12 17.40
C GLU A 210 -12.91 2.79 18.71
N TRP A 211 -11.81 3.49 19.01
CA TRP A 211 -11.08 3.30 20.25
C TRP A 211 -11.91 3.80 21.44
N GLU A 212 -12.62 4.90 21.31
CA GLU A 212 -13.46 5.43 22.40
C GLU A 212 -14.57 4.45 22.82
N VAL A 213 -15.20 3.77 21.86
CA VAL A 213 -16.33 2.86 22.10
C VAL A 213 -15.89 1.49 22.65
N SER A 214 -14.64 1.08 22.40
CA SER A 214 -14.17 -0.28 22.72
C SER A 214 -13.61 -0.44 24.14
N PHE A 215 -13.48 0.65 24.90
CA PHE A 215 -12.79 0.67 26.21
C PHE A 215 -13.69 0.85 27.44
N ASP A 216 -14.97 0.41 27.41
CA ASP A 216 -15.81 0.26 28.62
C ASP A 216 -15.39 -0.93 29.53
N ILE A 217 -14.09 -1.25 29.55
CA ILE A 217 -13.45 -2.25 30.41
C ILE A 217 -12.59 -1.49 31.44
N PRO A 218 -12.67 -1.79 32.75
CA PRO A 218 -12.10 -0.95 33.81
C PRO A 218 -10.61 -0.61 33.60
N LYS A 219 -10.33 0.68 33.35
CA LYS A 219 -9.01 1.35 33.36
C LYS A 219 -7.91 0.72 32.48
N SER A 220 -8.13 0.61 31.16
CA SER A 220 -7.00 0.60 30.21
C SER A 220 -6.42 2.02 30.11
N HIS A 221 -5.17 2.17 30.55
CA HIS A 221 -4.47 3.46 30.57
C HIS A 221 -4.18 3.91 29.13
N LYS A 222 -4.74 5.06 28.75
CA LYS A 222 -4.42 5.76 27.51
C LYS A 222 -3.02 6.36 27.64
N HIS A 223 -2.06 5.84 26.88
CA HIS A 223 -0.86 6.60 26.51
C HIS A 223 -0.81 6.70 24.98
N PRO A 224 -1.68 7.50 24.35
CA PRO A 224 -1.41 7.95 23.00
C PRO A 224 -0.17 8.85 23.09
N ALA A 225 0.92 8.41 22.47
CA ALA A 225 2.00 9.30 22.09
C ALA A 225 1.70 9.75 20.66
N CYS A 226 0.72 10.65 20.54
CA CYS A 226 0.74 11.73 19.58
C CYS A 226 0.94 13.00 20.44
#